data_AF-A0A642UR87-F1
#
_entry.id   AF-A0A642UR87-F1
#
_cell.length_a   1.000
_cell.length_b   1.000
_cell.length_c   1.000
_cell.angle_alpha   90.00
_cell.angle_beta   90.00
_cell.angle_gamma   90.00
#
_symmetry.space_group_name_H-M   'P 1'
#
loop_
_entity.id
_entity.type
_entity.pdbx_description
1 polymer ?
#
loop_
_entity_poly.entity_id
_entity_poly.type
_entity_poly.pdbx_seq_one_letter_code
_entity_poly.pdbx_strand_id
1 'polypeptide(L)'
;MLDYVSDVPLKPTKKTFFDPPEQIDDVNLEELVFDFRLESRESGSIQLLEAIKILGQMLQDIIQLQQYPDLFHDFRVQIFKELKLSPNTTSLTQNDDESDSIRIEVSSQINDEPTPNSVNHIPIGDLIARTNLSHEAKVLHPITEPNPSRLQQDYENNHTQSPQLLKIFNLVSRPSITIEEFLLRIMTYSPSVSASSYLHSAYMLFNLSVLFDVVPLNYYNVYRLILGSIRCSTKCLEDIFQRQKSFATVGGVSLKDLLKIEVGFLYLVKFRLVIGSGILDQFLQKQWLRLRTFCQEKIPNVDISKSN
;
A
#
# COMPACT_ATOMS: atom_id res chain seq x y z
N MET A 1 58.57 28.16 27.20
CA MET A 1 58.47 26.84 26.56
C MET A 1 57.07 26.32 26.84
N LEU A 2 56.19 26.40 25.83
CA LEU A 2 55.00 25.57 25.58
C LEU A 2 54.34 26.18 24.34
N ASP A 3 54.82 25.77 23.17
CA ASP A 3 54.20 26.09 21.89
C ASP A 3 52.82 25.41 21.86
N TYR A 4 51.79 26.22 21.66
CA TYR A 4 50.42 25.76 21.45
C TYR A 4 50.39 25.07 20.09
N VAL A 5 50.40 23.73 20.09
CA VAL A 5 50.17 22.95 18.88
C VAL A 5 48.76 23.28 18.42
N SER A 6 48.66 23.95 17.27
CA SER A 6 47.37 24.19 16.62
C SER A 6 46.75 22.82 16.31
N ASP A 7 45.52 22.61 16.78
CA ASP A 7 44.77 21.40 16.51
C ASP A 7 44.75 21.15 15.00
N VAL A 8 45.34 20.03 14.59
CA VAL A 8 45.33 19.60 13.20
C VAL A 8 43.86 19.47 12.79
N PRO A 9 43.39 20.18 11.75
CA PRO A 9 42.01 20.07 11.32
C PRO A 9 41.76 18.61 10.92
N LEU A 10 40.95 17.92 11.72
CA LEU A 10 40.52 16.56 11.44
C LEU A 10 39.85 16.56 10.06
N LYS A 11 40.31 15.69 9.17
CA LYS A 11 39.59 15.46 7.91
C LYS A 11 38.15 15.07 8.28
N PRO A 12 37.12 15.65 7.63
CA PRO A 12 35.75 15.23 7.87
C PRO A 12 35.68 13.71 7.67
N THR A 13 35.03 13.03 8.61
CA THR A 13 34.83 11.58 8.58
C THR A 13 34.22 11.22 7.23
N LYS A 14 34.92 10.41 6.44
CA LYS A 14 34.39 9.92 5.17
C LYS A 14 33.26 8.97 5.51
N LYS A 15 32.05 9.23 4.99
CA LYS A 15 30.90 8.34 5.19
C LYS A 15 31.30 6.90 4.90
N THR A 16 31.01 6.02 5.85
CA THR A 16 31.16 4.57 5.69
C THR A 16 29.90 4.00 5.05
N PHE A 17 30.02 2.84 4.41
CA PHE A 17 28.90 2.15 3.76
C PHE A 17 27.73 1.80 4.70
N PHE A 18 27.91 1.97 6.02
CA PHE A 18 26.90 1.67 7.04
C PHE A 18 26.22 2.92 7.62
N ASP A 19 26.58 4.11 7.14
CA ASP A 19 25.92 5.33 7.57
C ASP A 19 24.52 5.44 6.94
N PRO A 20 23.48 5.82 7.70
CA PRO A 20 22.14 6.02 7.14
C PRO A 20 22.17 7.08 6.01
N PRO A 21 21.38 6.92 4.93
CA PRO A 21 21.32 7.89 3.86
C PRO A 21 20.77 9.20 4.42
N GLU A 22 21.37 10.32 4.01
CA GLU A 22 20.92 11.65 4.42
C GLU A 22 20.02 12.27 3.35
N GLN A 23 20.21 11.85 2.09
CA GLN A 23 19.44 12.30 0.93
C GLN A 23 18.84 11.10 0.19
N ILE A 24 17.75 11.33 -0.55
CA ILE A 24 17.09 10.27 -1.31
C ILE A 24 18.00 9.67 -2.39
N ASP A 25 18.93 10.47 -2.90
CA ASP A 25 19.90 10.07 -3.93
C ASP A 25 21.00 9.18 -3.38
N ASP A 26 21.20 9.16 -2.06
CA ASP A 26 22.14 8.26 -1.39
C ASP A 26 21.58 6.82 -1.34
N VAL A 27 20.28 6.63 -1.56
CA VAL A 27 19.63 5.31 -1.49
C VAL A 27 19.91 4.49 -2.75
N ASN A 28 20.71 3.43 -2.61
CA ASN A 28 21.01 2.51 -3.68
C ASN A 28 19.96 1.39 -3.80
N LEU A 29 19.08 1.49 -4.80
CA LEU A 29 18.05 0.48 -5.06
C LEU A 29 18.62 -0.89 -5.46
N GLU A 30 19.76 -0.95 -6.15
CA GLU A 30 20.35 -2.22 -6.59
C GLU A 30 20.93 -3.00 -5.39
N GLU A 31 21.45 -2.29 -4.40
CA GLU A 31 21.88 -2.87 -3.13
C GLU A 31 20.68 -3.42 -2.34
N LEU A 32 19.59 -2.66 -2.25
CA LEU A 32 18.34 -3.14 -1.63
C LEU A 32 17.80 -4.39 -2.32
N VAL A 33 17.78 -4.39 -3.66
CA VAL A 33 17.39 -5.55 -4.49
C VAL A 33 18.28 -6.75 -4.18
N PHE A 34 19.58 -6.54 -4.03
CA PHE A 34 20.54 -7.59 -3.70
C PHE A 34 20.31 -8.15 -2.29
N ASP A 35 20.14 -7.29 -1.29
CA ASP A 35 19.89 -7.69 0.11
C ASP A 35 18.59 -8.48 0.27
N PHE A 36 17.50 -8.01 -0.34
CA PHE A 36 16.23 -8.73 -0.29
C PHE A 36 16.29 -10.06 -1.04
N ARG A 37 17.09 -10.17 -2.11
CA ARG A 37 17.31 -11.43 -2.82
C ARG A 37 18.08 -12.44 -1.97
N LEU A 38 18.98 -11.97 -1.11
CA LEU A 38 19.73 -12.82 -0.17
C LEU A 38 18.97 -13.10 1.14
N GLU A 39 17.76 -12.54 1.31
CA GLU A 39 17.00 -12.56 2.55
C GLU A 39 17.84 -12.06 3.76
N SER A 40 18.83 -11.20 3.50
CA SER A 40 19.73 -10.64 4.52
C SER A 40 19.12 -9.46 5.26
N ARG A 41 17.99 -8.95 4.77
CA ARG A 41 17.31 -7.77 5.29
C ARG A 41 15.82 -7.99 5.50
N GLU A 42 15.34 -7.50 6.63
CA GLU A 42 13.95 -7.53 7.07
C GLU A 42 13.34 -6.13 7.03
N SER A 43 12.02 -6.06 6.92
CA SER A 43 11.22 -4.83 6.90
C SER A 43 11.45 -3.92 8.10
N GLY A 44 11.77 -4.50 9.26
CA GLY A 44 12.06 -3.76 10.50
C GLY A 44 13.38 -2.99 10.49
N SER A 45 14.34 -3.34 9.63
CA SER A 45 15.63 -2.64 9.53
C SER A 45 15.67 -1.59 8.42
N ILE A 46 14.57 -1.41 7.69
CA ILE A 46 14.44 -0.45 6.60
C ILE A 46 14.30 0.96 7.16
N GLN A 47 15.15 1.86 6.69
CA GLN A 47 15.18 3.25 7.08
C GLN A 47 14.18 4.06 6.25
N LEU A 48 13.88 5.28 6.72
CA LEU A 48 12.78 6.10 6.20
C LEU A 48 12.94 6.43 4.71
N LEU A 49 14.12 6.89 4.29
CA LEU A 49 14.38 7.24 2.88
C LEU A 49 14.35 6.02 1.96
N GLU A 50 14.77 4.86 2.46
CA GLU A 50 14.72 3.60 1.70
C GLU A 50 13.27 3.16 1.49
N ALA A 51 12.43 3.22 2.52
CA ALA A 51 11.01 2.94 2.41
C ALA A 51 10.30 3.89 1.42
N ILE A 52 10.68 5.17 1.42
CA ILE A 52 10.21 6.16 0.44
C ILE A 52 10.64 5.78 -0.98
N LYS A 53 11.92 5.41 -1.17
CA LYS A 53 12.44 5.00 -2.48
C LYS A 53 11.76 3.73 -2.99
N ILE A 54 11.55 2.74 -2.12
CA ILE A 54 10.83 1.49 -2.41
C ILE A 54 9.41 1.81 -2.88
N LEU A 55 8.64 2.60 -2.12
CA LEU A 55 7.28 2.97 -2.49
C LEU A 55 7.26 3.76 -3.80
N GLY A 56 8.10 4.78 -3.93
CA GLY A 56 8.17 5.64 -5.10
C GLY A 56 8.49 4.86 -6.37
N GLN A 57 9.53 4.01 -6.33
CA GLN A 57 9.92 3.19 -7.47
C GLN A 57 8.87 2.15 -7.82
N MET A 58 8.28 1.48 -6.82
CA MET A 58 7.22 0.50 -7.05
C MET A 58 6.02 1.11 -7.77
N LEU A 59 5.57 2.30 -7.37
CA LEU A 59 4.46 2.98 -8.04
C LEU A 59 4.80 3.36 -9.48
N GLN A 60 6.04 3.80 -9.75
CA GLN A 60 6.49 4.07 -11.12
C GLN A 60 6.53 2.80 -11.97
N ASP A 61 7.08 1.70 -11.43
CA ASP A 61 7.17 0.41 -12.10
C ASP A 61 5.77 -0.13 -12.44
N ILE A 62 4.80 -0.03 -11.51
CA ILE A 62 3.39 -0.41 -11.77
C ILE A 62 2.78 0.46 -12.87
N ILE A 63 2.92 1.79 -12.80
CA ILE A 63 2.35 2.72 -13.79
C ILE A 63 2.94 2.44 -15.19
N GLN A 64 4.23 2.16 -15.28
CA GLN A 64 4.88 1.82 -16.55
C GLN A 64 4.41 0.46 -17.06
N LEU A 65 4.40 -0.57 -16.20
CA LEU A 65 4.01 -1.92 -16.59
C LEU A 65 2.55 -1.96 -17.09
N GLN A 66 1.64 -1.22 -16.46
CA GLN A 66 0.24 -1.14 -16.87
C GLN A 66 0.02 -0.46 -18.24
N GLN A 67 1.04 0.18 -18.83
CA GLN A 67 0.99 0.66 -20.22
C GLN A 67 1.17 -0.48 -21.25
N TYR A 68 1.58 -1.67 -20.80
CA TYR A 68 1.80 -2.86 -21.62
C TYR A 68 0.88 -4.01 -21.14
N PRO A 69 -0.39 -4.07 -21.58
CA PRO A 69 -1.38 -4.99 -21.04
C PRO A 69 -0.98 -6.47 -21.06
N ASP A 70 -0.32 -6.92 -22.13
CA ASP A 70 0.15 -8.31 -22.24
C ASP A 70 1.25 -8.61 -21.22
N LEU A 71 2.23 -7.71 -21.08
CA LEU A 71 3.30 -7.86 -20.09
C LEU A 71 2.77 -7.77 -18.66
N PHE A 72 1.78 -6.89 -18.42
CA PHE A 72 1.12 -6.79 -17.13
C PHE A 72 0.36 -8.08 -16.80
N HIS A 73 -0.37 -8.65 -17.76
CA HIS A 73 -1.04 -9.94 -17.59
C HIS A 73 -0.04 -11.06 -17.27
N ASP A 74 1.05 -11.16 -18.04
CA ASP A 74 2.11 -12.15 -17.82
C ASP A 74 2.72 -12.02 -16.43
N PHE A 75 3.00 -10.79 -16.00
CA PHE A 75 3.51 -10.52 -14.66
C PHE A 75 2.53 -10.98 -13.58
N ARG A 76 1.24 -10.65 -13.72
CA ARG A 76 0.20 -11.09 -12.77
C ARG A 76 0.11 -12.61 -12.68
N VAL A 77 0.15 -13.32 -13.81
CA VAL A 77 0.16 -14.79 -13.83
C VAL A 77 1.34 -15.36 -13.04
N GLN A 78 2.52 -14.75 -13.14
CA GLN A 78 3.70 -15.16 -12.36
C GLN A 78 3.51 -14.94 -10.87
N ILE A 79 2.99 -13.78 -10.47
CA ILE A 79 2.68 -13.45 -9.07
C ILE A 79 1.66 -14.44 -8.48
N PHE A 80 0.60 -14.77 -9.23
CA PHE A 80 -0.41 -15.74 -8.79
C PHE A 80 0.20 -17.13 -8.55
N LYS A 81 1.06 -17.58 -9.47
CA LYS A 81 1.76 -18.85 -9.34
C LYS A 81 2.67 -18.88 -8.11
N GLU A 82 3.43 -17.82 -7.88
CA GLU A 82 4.33 -17.69 -6.74
C GLU A 82 3.58 -17.69 -5.40
N LEU A 83 2.45 -16.98 -5.35
CA LEU A 83 1.58 -16.91 -4.19
C LEU A 83 0.67 -18.14 -4.01
N LYS A 84 0.71 -19.10 -4.95
CA LYS A 84 -0.16 -20.28 -5.00
C LYS A 84 -1.66 -19.91 -4.99
N LEU A 85 -2.00 -18.83 -5.67
CA LEU A 85 -3.39 -18.37 -5.84
C LEU A 85 -4.01 -19.00 -7.09
N SER A 86 -5.31 -19.28 -7.00
CA SER A 86 -6.10 -19.76 -8.13
C SER A 86 -6.81 -18.57 -8.79
N PRO A 87 -6.58 -18.29 -10.09
CA PRO A 87 -7.37 -17.28 -10.78
C PRO A 87 -8.83 -17.73 -10.86
N ASN A 88 -9.75 -16.80 -10.60
CA ASN A 88 -11.17 -17.07 -10.73
C ASN A 88 -11.53 -17.36 -12.19
N THR A 89 -12.24 -18.47 -12.41
CA THR A 89 -12.68 -18.95 -13.73
C THR A 89 -14.01 -18.33 -14.17
N THR A 90 -14.51 -17.32 -13.46
CA THR A 90 -15.78 -16.66 -13.79
C THR A 90 -15.56 -15.70 -14.95
N SER A 91 -15.87 -16.22 -16.13
CA SER A 91 -15.85 -15.59 -17.42
C SER A 91 -16.74 -14.35 -17.48
N LEU A 92 -16.24 -13.38 -18.24
CA LEU A 92 -17.00 -12.48 -19.11
C LEU A 92 -18.38 -13.05 -19.51
N THR A 93 -19.43 -12.64 -18.82
CA THR A 93 -20.73 -12.41 -19.45
C THR A 93 -21.05 -10.93 -19.26
N GLN A 94 -20.72 -10.16 -20.29
CA GLN A 94 -21.38 -8.91 -20.57
C GLN A 94 -22.88 -9.21 -20.66
N ASN A 95 -23.62 -8.88 -19.61
CA ASN A 95 -25.01 -8.47 -19.77
C ASN A 95 -24.97 -6.95 -19.74
N ASP A 96 -24.80 -6.39 -20.94
CA ASP A 96 -25.34 -5.07 -21.24
C ASP A 96 -26.87 -5.12 -21.01
N ASP A 97 -27.44 -3.97 -20.68
CA ASP A 97 -28.86 -3.72 -20.36
C ASP A 97 -29.27 -3.99 -18.89
N GLU A 98 -29.18 -2.95 -18.07
CA GLU A 98 -30.39 -2.23 -17.63
C GLU A 98 -30.03 -0.95 -16.87
N SER A 99 -30.49 0.16 -17.41
CA SER A 99 -30.61 1.43 -16.70
C SER A 99 -31.58 1.27 -15.53
N ASP A 100 -31.11 1.47 -14.30
CA ASP A 100 -32.04 1.71 -13.20
C ASP A 100 -31.62 2.90 -12.33
N SER A 101 -32.35 3.99 -12.59
CA SER A 101 -32.57 5.11 -11.70
C SER A 101 -32.91 4.63 -10.28
N ILE A 102 -32.12 5.07 -9.30
CA ILE A 102 -32.41 4.89 -7.88
C ILE A 102 -33.71 5.66 -7.55
N ARG A 103 -34.85 4.96 -7.54
CA ARG A 103 -36.07 5.41 -6.88
C ARG A 103 -35.94 5.10 -5.40
N ILE A 104 -35.81 6.14 -4.58
CA ILE A 104 -36.01 6.06 -3.14
C ILE A 104 -37.53 6.03 -2.93
N GLU A 105 -38.11 4.83 -2.85
CA GLU A 105 -39.48 4.68 -2.35
C GLU A 105 -39.47 4.73 -0.83
N VAL A 106 -39.93 5.86 -0.30
CA VAL A 106 -40.30 6.01 1.11
C VAL A 106 -41.65 5.32 1.29
N SER A 107 -41.62 4.02 1.61
CA SER A 107 -42.83 3.29 2.03
C SER A 107 -43.03 3.45 3.53
N SER A 108 -44.02 4.27 3.87
CA SER A 108 -44.57 4.46 5.21
C SER A 108 -45.63 3.40 5.46
N GLN A 109 -45.26 2.30 6.11
CA GLN A 109 -46.22 1.40 6.76
C GLN A 109 -45.67 0.95 8.11
N ILE A 110 -46.22 1.58 9.15
CA ILE A 110 -46.15 1.15 10.55
C ILE A 110 -47.18 0.03 10.68
N ASN A 111 -46.72 -1.20 10.89
CA ASN A 111 -47.34 -2.28 11.66
C ASN A 111 -46.74 -3.62 11.22
N ASP A 112 -45.80 -4.13 12.01
CA ASP A 112 -45.73 -5.55 12.40
C ASP A 112 -44.57 -5.71 13.40
N GLU A 113 -44.83 -6.34 14.55
CA GLU A 113 -43.81 -6.70 15.52
C GLU A 113 -42.74 -7.60 14.87
N PRO A 114 -41.43 -7.37 15.09
CA PRO A 114 -40.41 -8.17 14.46
C PRO A 114 -40.35 -9.55 15.13
N THR A 115 -40.73 -10.59 14.38
CA THR A 115 -40.43 -11.98 14.74
C THR A 115 -38.90 -12.19 14.83
N PRO A 116 -38.37 -12.76 15.93
CA PRO A 116 -36.94 -12.85 16.16
C PRO A 116 -36.33 -14.08 15.45
N ASN A 117 -36.28 -14.07 14.12
CA ASN A 117 -35.61 -15.12 13.36
C ASN A 117 -34.21 -14.67 12.89
N SER A 118 -33.24 -15.19 13.64
CA SER A 118 -31.82 -15.46 13.33
C SER A 118 -30.97 -14.31 12.77
N VAL A 119 -30.60 -13.39 13.65
CA VAL A 119 -29.21 -12.90 13.59
C VAL A 119 -28.33 -14.13 13.89
N ASN A 120 -27.46 -14.53 12.96
CA ASN A 120 -26.45 -15.58 13.19
C ASN A 120 -25.45 -15.10 14.24
N HIS A 121 -25.87 -15.03 15.50
CA HIS A 121 -25.01 -14.73 16.61
C HIS A 121 -24.27 -16.02 17.00
N ILE A 122 -22.94 -16.00 16.95
CA ILE A 122 -22.12 -17.09 17.48
C ILE A 122 -22.34 -17.10 19.00
N PRO A 123 -22.95 -18.15 19.59
CA PRO A 123 -23.25 -18.17 21.02
C PRO A 123 -21.97 -17.94 21.83
N ILE A 124 -22.02 -17.07 22.84
CA ILE A 124 -20.82 -16.75 23.63
C ILE A 124 -20.24 -17.98 24.33
N GLY A 125 -21.09 -18.94 24.71
CA GLY A 125 -20.66 -20.23 25.25
C GLY A 125 -19.81 -21.04 24.26
N ASP A 126 -20.20 -21.06 22.98
CA ASP A 126 -19.43 -21.72 21.92
C ASP A 126 -18.10 -21.01 21.66
N LEU A 127 -18.10 -19.68 21.74
CA LEU A 127 -16.88 -18.90 21.60
C LEU A 127 -15.90 -19.23 22.73
N ILE A 128 -16.36 -19.17 23.99
CA ILE A 128 -15.55 -19.51 25.17
C ILE A 128 -15.02 -20.95 25.08
N ALA A 129 -15.85 -21.90 24.64
CA ALA A 129 -15.45 -23.30 24.48
C ALA A 129 -14.37 -23.52 23.41
N ARG A 130 -14.33 -22.66 22.37
CA ARG A 130 -13.37 -22.76 21.26
C ARG A 130 -12.16 -21.84 21.42
N THR A 131 -12.24 -20.79 22.25
CA THR A 131 -11.13 -19.88 22.53
C THR A 131 -10.25 -20.44 23.63
N ASN A 132 -9.00 -20.75 23.30
CA ASN A 132 -7.97 -21.03 24.29
C ASN A 132 -7.13 -19.77 24.50
N LEU A 133 -7.21 -19.18 25.70
CA LEU A 133 -6.44 -17.99 26.10
C LEU A 133 -5.17 -18.36 26.89
N SER A 134 -4.80 -19.63 26.98
CA SER A 134 -3.56 -20.03 27.66
C SER A 134 -2.35 -19.44 26.92
N HIS A 135 -1.33 -19.01 27.66
CA HIS A 135 -0.10 -18.47 27.08
C HIS A 135 0.64 -19.46 26.17
N GLU A 136 0.34 -20.75 26.29
CA GLU A 136 0.90 -21.84 25.49
C GLU A 136 0.11 -22.12 24.19
N ALA A 137 -1.11 -21.57 24.06
CA ALA A 137 -1.93 -21.76 22.88
C ALA A 137 -1.37 -20.93 21.72
N LYS A 138 -0.69 -21.60 20.78
CA LYS A 138 -0.28 -20.98 19.53
C LYS A 138 -1.52 -20.64 18.70
N VAL A 139 -1.74 -19.36 18.43
CA VAL A 139 -2.80 -18.92 17.51
C VAL A 139 -2.53 -19.55 16.15
N LEU A 140 -3.45 -20.39 15.69
CA LEU A 140 -3.37 -20.99 14.37
C LEU A 140 -3.69 -19.92 13.32
N HIS A 141 -2.76 -19.66 12.40
CA HIS A 141 -2.88 -18.66 11.33
C HIS A 141 -3.21 -17.23 11.81
N PRO A 142 -2.33 -16.58 12.59
CA PRO A 142 -2.57 -15.20 13.05
C PRO A 142 -2.73 -14.23 11.87
N ILE A 143 -3.47 -13.13 12.09
CA ILE A 143 -3.75 -12.12 11.06
C ILE A 143 -2.47 -11.44 10.53
N THR A 144 -1.41 -11.44 11.34
CA THR A 144 -0.12 -10.82 11.06
C THR A 144 0.80 -11.68 10.19
N GLU A 145 0.51 -12.97 10.03
CA GLU A 145 1.38 -13.89 9.27
C GLU A 145 0.87 -14.12 7.85
N PRO A 146 1.75 -14.43 6.89
CA PRO A 146 1.37 -14.89 5.56
C PRO A 146 0.39 -16.05 5.58
N ASN A 147 -0.72 -15.90 4.86
CA ASN A 147 -1.69 -16.96 4.68
C ASN A 147 -2.26 -16.94 3.26
N PRO A 148 -1.90 -17.90 2.39
CA PRO A 148 -2.40 -17.97 1.02
C PRO A 148 -3.92 -18.09 0.93
N SER A 149 -4.57 -18.84 1.83
CA SER A 149 -6.03 -19.01 1.82
C SER A 149 -6.74 -17.70 2.16
N ARG A 150 -6.22 -16.93 3.12
CA ARG A 150 -6.75 -15.59 3.43
C ARG A 150 -6.55 -14.65 2.25
N LEU A 151 -5.38 -14.68 1.62
CA LEU A 151 -5.09 -13.84 0.46
C LEU A 151 -5.97 -14.19 -0.75
N GLN A 152 -6.25 -15.48 -0.97
CA GLN A 152 -7.19 -15.97 -1.99
C GLN A 152 -8.61 -15.46 -1.72
N GLN A 153 -9.08 -15.60 -0.48
CA GLN A 153 -10.39 -15.06 -0.07
C GLN A 153 -10.44 -13.54 -0.26
N ASP A 154 -9.34 -12.83 0.02
CA ASP A 154 -9.27 -11.38 -0.18
C ASP A 154 -9.35 -11.02 -1.67
N TYR A 155 -8.66 -11.76 -2.53
CA TYR A 155 -8.73 -11.61 -3.98
C TYR A 155 -10.16 -11.81 -4.50
N GLU A 156 -10.80 -12.94 -4.14
CA GLU A 156 -12.17 -13.27 -4.55
C GLU A 156 -13.18 -12.20 -4.11
N ASN A 157 -13.02 -11.66 -2.91
CA ASN A 157 -13.93 -10.66 -2.40
C ASN A 157 -13.75 -9.29 -3.08
N ASN A 158 -12.58 -8.99 -3.67
CA ASN A 158 -12.27 -7.66 -4.19
C ASN A 158 -12.76 -7.39 -5.62
N HIS A 159 -13.43 -8.34 -6.27
CA HIS A 159 -13.84 -8.23 -7.68
C HIS A 159 -14.84 -7.12 -8.03
N THR A 160 -15.57 -6.57 -7.07
CA THR A 160 -16.56 -5.52 -7.32
C THR A 160 -16.34 -4.34 -6.37
N GLN A 161 -15.52 -3.37 -6.78
CA GLN A 161 -15.47 -2.07 -6.15
C GLN A 161 -16.28 -1.06 -6.98
N SER A 162 -16.98 -0.16 -6.29
CA SER A 162 -17.82 0.84 -6.97
C SER A 162 -16.96 1.77 -7.84
N PRO A 163 -17.28 1.99 -9.12
CA PRO A 163 -16.59 2.98 -9.95
C PRO A 163 -16.61 4.40 -9.35
N GLN A 164 -17.63 4.72 -8.55
CA GLN A 164 -17.72 6.01 -7.85
C GLN A 164 -16.67 6.14 -6.75
N LEU A 165 -16.27 5.03 -6.12
CA LEU A 165 -15.21 5.00 -5.12
C LEU A 165 -13.87 5.38 -5.76
N LEU A 166 -13.56 4.81 -6.93
CA LEU A 166 -12.31 5.08 -7.65
C LEU A 166 -12.18 6.55 -8.08
N LYS A 167 -13.30 7.20 -8.43
CA LYS A 167 -13.31 8.63 -8.82
C LYS A 167 -12.83 9.57 -7.72
N ILE A 168 -12.90 9.17 -6.44
CA ILE A 168 -12.39 9.97 -5.31
C ILE A 168 -10.89 10.25 -5.49
N PHE A 169 -10.15 9.30 -6.07
CA PHE A 169 -8.71 9.37 -6.21
C PHE A 169 -8.24 10.07 -7.48
N ASN A 170 -9.11 10.25 -8.47
CA ASN A 170 -8.75 10.92 -9.71
C ASN A 170 -8.61 12.44 -9.53
N LEU A 171 -7.53 12.97 -10.08
CA LEU A 171 -7.28 14.39 -10.24
C LEU A 171 -7.79 14.86 -11.60
N VAL A 172 -8.13 16.15 -11.67
CA VAL A 172 -8.58 16.80 -12.92
C VAL A 172 -7.40 16.99 -13.88
N SER A 173 -6.20 17.23 -13.36
CA SER A 173 -4.97 17.43 -14.12
C SER A 173 -3.81 16.68 -13.46
N ARG A 174 -2.85 16.25 -14.27
CA ARG A 174 -1.60 15.66 -13.78
C ARG A 174 -0.81 16.71 -12.96
N PRO A 175 -0.39 16.40 -11.72
CA PRO A 175 0.49 17.28 -10.97
C PRO A 175 1.85 17.47 -11.66
N SER A 176 2.44 18.66 -11.51
CA SER A 176 3.78 18.97 -12.04
C SER A 176 4.91 18.40 -11.19
N ILE A 177 4.63 18.06 -9.93
CA ILE A 177 5.58 17.44 -8.99
C ILE A 177 5.65 15.94 -9.26
N THR A 178 6.84 15.35 -9.20
CA THR A 178 7.04 13.90 -9.35
C THR A 178 6.50 13.13 -8.13
N ILE A 179 6.35 11.80 -8.28
CA ILE A 179 5.94 10.93 -7.17
C ILE A 179 6.96 11.00 -6.02
N GLU A 180 8.26 10.98 -6.34
CA GLU A 180 9.33 11.02 -5.34
C GLU A 180 9.33 12.34 -4.57
N GLU A 181 9.28 13.48 -5.28
CA GLU A 181 9.19 14.80 -4.63
C GLU A 181 7.92 14.93 -3.77
N PHE A 182 6.79 14.33 -4.17
CA PHE A 182 5.58 14.33 -3.35
C PHE A 182 5.74 13.49 -2.07
N LEU A 183 6.39 12.32 -2.15
CA LEU A 183 6.69 11.49 -0.98
C LEU A 183 7.67 12.18 -0.03
N LEU A 184 8.70 12.85 -0.56
CA LEU A 184 9.63 13.66 0.22
C LEU A 184 8.95 14.86 0.87
N ARG A 185 8.02 15.52 0.18
CA ARG A 185 7.19 16.56 0.78
C ARG A 185 6.40 16.03 1.98
N ILE A 186 5.80 14.83 1.87
CA ILE A 186 5.11 14.21 3.01
C ILE A 186 6.09 13.97 4.14
N MET A 187 7.27 13.39 3.87
CA MET A 187 8.31 13.12 4.86
C MET A 187 8.74 14.41 5.59
N THR A 188 9.07 15.47 4.85
CA THR A 188 9.56 16.74 5.39
C THR A 188 8.55 17.42 6.31
N TYR A 189 7.27 17.42 5.93
CA TYR A 189 6.24 18.15 6.67
C TYR A 189 5.37 17.25 7.56
N SER A 190 5.61 15.93 7.57
CA SER A 190 4.90 14.92 8.38
C SER A 190 5.86 13.98 9.13
N PRO A 191 6.62 14.48 10.12
CA PRO A 191 7.66 13.70 10.80
C PRO A 191 7.14 12.50 11.60
N SER A 192 5.82 12.41 11.85
CA SER A 192 5.21 11.26 12.50
C SER A 192 5.02 10.07 11.56
N VAL A 193 5.30 10.20 10.26
CA VAL A 193 5.16 9.09 9.31
C VAL A 193 6.43 8.24 9.34
N SER A 194 6.32 7.02 9.87
CA SER A 194 7.44 6.07 9.97
C SER A 194 7.75 5.36 8.64
N ALA A 195 8.92 4.72 8.55
CA ALA A 195 9.27 3.82 7.45
C ALA A 195 8.21 2.72 7.26
N SER A 196 7.71 2.16 8.36
CA SER A 196 6.64 1.15 8.34
C SER A 196 5.37 1.66 7.68
N SER A 197 4.96 2.92 7.92
CA SER A 197 3.78 3.52 7.24
C SER A 197 3.93 3.58 5.71
N TYR A 198 5.14 3.85 5.21
CA TYR A 198 5.44 3.83 3.77
C TYR A 198 5.44 2.40 3.21
N LEU A 199 5.98 1.42 3.94
CA LEU A 199 5.98 0.00 3.51
C LEU A 199 4.57 -0.62 3.52
N HIS A 200 3.75 -0.31 4.53
CA HIS A 200 2.34 -0.72 4.55
C HIS A 200 1.58 -0.14 3.36
N SER A 201 1.84 1.13 3.04
CA SER A 201 1.30 1.77 1.84
C SER A 201 1.73 1.06 0.56
N ALA A 202 3.00 0.67 0.44
CA ALA A 202 3.51 -0.06 -0.71
C ALA A 202 2.79 -1.39 -0.89
N TYR A 203 2.68 -2.19 0.18
CA TYR A 203 1.97 -3.46 0.15
C TYR A 203 0.49 -3.30 -0.23
N MET A 204 -0.23 -2.37 0.39
CA MET A 204 -1.66 -2.16 0.11
C MET A 204 -1.88 -1.69 -1.33
N LEU A 205 -1.06 -0.76 -1.83
CA LEU A 205 -1.19 -0.24 -3.20
C LEU A 205 -0.80 -1.29 -4.24
N PHE A 206 0.21 -2.12 -3.98
CA PHE A 206 0.53 -3.26 -4.82
C PHE A 206 -0.66 -4.23 -4.90
N ASN A 207 -1.26 -4.57 -3.75
CA ASN A 207 -2.40 -5.47 -3.73
C ASN A 207 -3.58 -4.90 -4.51
N LEU A 208 -3.91 -3.62 -4.32
CA LEU A 208 -5.01 -2.96 -5.04
C LEU A 208 -4.78 -2.85 -6.54
N SER A 209 -3.53 -2.59 -6.97
CA SER A 209 -3.23 -2.25 -8.37
C SER A 209 -2.74 -3.43 -9.21
N VAL A 210 -2.17 -4.45 -8.58
CA VAL A 210 -1.57 -5.62 -9.26
C VAL A 210 -2.30 -6.89 -8.88
N LEU A 211 -2.37 -7.21 -7.59
CA LEU A 211 -2.86 -8.52 -7.16
C LEU A 211 -4.37 -8.65 -7.43
N PHE A 212 -5.13 -7.70 -6.91
CA PHE A 212 -6.58 -7.64 -7.02
C PHE A 212 -7.05 -6.95 -8.31
N ASP A 213 -6.17 -6.15 -8.94
CA ASP A 213 -6.47 -5.43 -10.20
C ASP A 213 -7.76 -4.60 -10.12
N VAL A 214 -7.92 -3.92 -8.99
CA VAL A 214 -9.09 -3.09 -8.65
C VAL A 214 -8.86 -1.65 -9.05
N VAL A 215 -7.61 -1.19 -8.97
CA VAL A 215 -7.22 0.20 -9.20
C VAL A 215 -6.16 0.26 -10.29
N PRO A 216 -6.53 0.59 -11.53
CA PRO A 216 -5.55 0.93 -12.56
C PRO A 216 -4.80 2.19 -12.14
N LEU A 217 -3.49 2.07 -11.89
CA LEU A 217 -2.66 3.14 -11.36
C LEU A 217 -2.13 4.03 -12.49
N ASN A 218 -2.23 5.34 -12.32
CA ASN A 218 -1.73 6.30 -13.31
C ASN A 218 -1.38 7.64 -12.65
N TYR A 219 -0.80 8.56 -13.42
CA TYR A 219 -0.38 9.87 -12.92
C TYR A 219 -1.53 10.81 -12.51
N TYR A 220 -2.80 10.44 -12.77
CA TYR A 220 -3.96 11.21 -12.33
C TYR A 220 -4.52 10.73 -10.99
N ASN A 221 -4.21 9.50 -10.53
CA ASN A 221 -4.75 8.98 -9.28
C ASN A 221 -3.71 8.66 -8.20
N VAL A 222 -2.46 8.41 -8.59
CA VAL A 222 -1.39 7.95 -7.68
C VAL A 222 -1.19 8.86 -6.47
N TYR A 223 -1.27 10.18 -6.64
CA TYR A 223 -1.03 11.14 -5.55
C TYR A 223 -2.09 11.08 -4.45
N ARG A 224 -3.38 10.94 -4.81
CA ARG A 224 -4.44 10.78 -3.81
C ARG A 224 -4.43 9.40 -3.18
N LEU A 225 -4.02 8.37 -3.93
CA LEU A 225 -3.83 7.01 -3.41
C LEU A 225 -2.69 6.96 -2.39
N ILE A 226 -1.54 7.56 -2.69
CA ILE A 226 -0.42 7.75 -1.75
C ILE A 226 -0.90 8.47 -0.49
N LEU A 227 -1.64 9.56 -0.66
CA LEU A 227 -2.11 10.36 0.47
C LEU A 227 -3.05 9.55 1.38
N GLY A 228 -4.00 8.80 0.78
CA GLY A 228 -4.91 7.94 1.52
C GLY A 228 -4.21 6.77 2.20
N SER A 229 -3.31 6.08 1.50
CA SER A 229 -2.60 4.90 2.02
C SER A 229 -1.70 5.27 3.19
N ILE A 230 -0.87 6.29 3.04
CA ILE A 230 0.05 6.74 4.09
C ILE A 230 -0.74 7.21 5.29
N ARG A 231 -1.78 8.01 5.07
CA ARG A 231 -2.58 8.56 6.15
C ARG A 231 -3.29 7.49 6.98
N CYS A 232 -3.89 6.51 6.32
CA CYS A 232 -4.55 5.42 7.02
C CYS A 232 -3.54 4.51 7.72
N SER A 233 -2.38 4.28 7.12
CA SER A 233 -1.29 3.49 7.73
C SER A 233 -0.77 4.19 8.98
N THR A 234 -0.45 5.48 8.92
CA THR A 234 0.04 6.26 10.06
C THR A 234 -0.98 6.28 11.20
N LYS A 235 -2.28 6.42 10.93
CA LYS A 235 -3.32 6.34 11.97
C LYS A 235 -3.49 4.94 12.57
N CYS A 236 -3.12 3.90 11.84
CA CYS A 236 -3.21 2.52 12.30
C CYS A 236 -1.98 2.10 13.12
N LEU A 237 -0.81 2.65 12.80
CA LEU A 237 0.48 2.19 13.33
C LEU A 237 1.07 3.11 14.39
N GLU A 238 0.85 4.42 14.29
CA GLU A 238 1.51 5.41 15.13
C GLU A 238 0.61 5.89 16.26
N ASP A 239 1.15 5.96 17.47
CA ASP A 239 0.45 6.52 18.63
C ASP A 239 0.20 8.04 18.47
N ILE A 240 1.13 8.72 17.80
CA ILE A 240 1.07 10.16 17.56
C ILE A 240 1.03 10.40 16.06
N PHE A 241 -0.04 11.02 15.59
CA PHE A 241 -0.21 11.40 14.19
C PHE A 241 -0.67 12.85 14.05
N GLN A 242 -0.34 13.45 12.92
CA GLN A 242 -0.66 14.85 12.66
C GLN A 242 -2.17 15.12 12.60
N ARG A 243 -2.56 16.32 13.02
CA ARG A 243 -3.95 16.81 12.89
C ARG A 243 -4.37 16.83 11.42
N GLN A 244 -5.64 16.53 11.19
CA GLN A 244 -6.25 16.42 9.86
C GLN A 244 -6.00 17.66 8.98
N LYS A 245 -6.18 18.87 9.53
CA LYS A 245 -5.97 20.14 8.82
C LYS A 245 -4.52 20.31 8.37
N SER A 246 -3.56 19.99 9.23
CA SER A 246 -2.13 20.09 8.90
C SER A 246 -1.76 19.11 7.79
N PHE A 247 -2.20 17.85 7.92
CA PHE A 247 -1.91 16.83 6.91
C PHE A 247 -2.57 17.14 5.55
N ALA A 248 -3.77 17.73 5.55
CA ALA A 248 -4.44 18.19 4.33
C ALA A 248 -3.61 19.27 3.60
N THR A 249 -3.03 20.22 4.35
CA THR A 249 -2.10 21.22 3.80
C THR A 249 -0.86 20.57 3.19
N VAL A 250 -0.27 19.56 3.86
CA VAL A 250 0.86 18.81 3.31
C VAL A 250 0.47 18.13 2.00
N GLY A 251 -0.67 17.45 1.95
CA GLY A 251 -1.18 16.80 0.74
C GLY A 251 -1.69 17.75 -0.36
N GLY A 252 -1.81 19.05 -0.07
CA GLY A 252 -2.32 20.03 -1.04
C GLY A 252 -3.81 19.87 -1.36
N VAL A 253 -4.60 19.36 -0.41
CA VAL A 253 -6.04 19.09 -0.61
C VAL A 253 -6.88 19.83 0.44
N SER A 254 -8.17 20.01 0.16
CA SER A 254 -9.08 20.55 1.16
C SER A 254 -9.27 19.54 2.31
N LEU A 255 -9.63 20.04 3.50
CA LEU A 255 -9.94 19.18 4.64
C LEU A 255 -11.04 18.15 4.32
N LYS A 256 -12.06 18.57 3.57
CA LYS A 256 -13.18 17.73 3.15
C LYS A 256 -12.73 16.65 2.18
N ASP A 257 -11.82 16.97 1.26
CA ASP A 257 -11.29 16.01 0.31
C ASP A 257 -10.37 15.01 0.99
N LEU A 258 -9.53 15.44 1.93
CA LEU A 258 -8.71 14.49 2.72
C LEU A 258 -9.61 13.49 3.47
N LEU A 259 -10.70 13.95 4.09
CA LEU A 259 -11.66 13.07 4.75
C LEU A 259 -12.25 12.03 3.78
N LYS A 260 -12.66 12.46 2.58
CA LYS A 260 -13.18 11.55 1.56
C LYS A 260 -12.13 10.57 1.07
N ILE A 261 -10.89 11.01 0.88
CA ILE A 261 -9.76 10.18 0.46
C ILE A 261 -9.49 9.10 1.52
N GLU A 262 -9.45 9.46 2.81
CA GLU A 262 -9.25 8.49 3.89
C GLU A 262 -10.37 7.46 3.95
N VAL A 263 -11.63 7.91 4.03
CA VAL A 263 -12.78 7.01 4.08
C VAL A 263 -12.84 6.13 2.84
N GLY A 264 -12.63 6.72 1.66
CA GLY A 264 -12.58 5.99 0.40
C GLY A 264 -11.48 4.94 0.40
N PHE A 265 -10.30 5.25 0.95
CA PHE A 265 -9.19 4.31 1.00
C PHE A 265 -9.51 3.14 1.93
N LEU A 266 -10.11 3.40 3.09
CA LEU A 266 -10.58 2.35 4.01
C LEU A 266 -11.57 1.39 3.35
N TYR A 267 -12.50 1.90 2.53
CA TYR A 267 -13.39 1.05 1.74
C TYR A 267 -12.65 0.24 0.66
N LEU A 268 -11.66 0.84 -0.03
CA LEU A 268 -10.84 0.11 -1.02
C LEU A 268 -10.11 -1.07 -0.40
N VAL A 269 -9.49 -0.88 0.77
CA VAL A 269 -8.78 -1.96 1.48
C VAL A 269 -9.70 -2.80 2.36
N LYS A 270 -11.02 -2.57 2.32
CA LYS A 270 -12.02 -3.25 3.16
C LYS A 270 -11.66 -3.27 4.65
N PHE A 271 -11.13 -2.15 5.14
CA PHE A 271 -10.67 -1.97 6.53
C PHE A 271 -9.59 -2.99 6.98
N ARG A 272 -8.89 -3.63 6.05
CA ARG A 272 -7.77 -4.54 6.34
C ARG A 272 -6.44 -3.80 6.23
N LEU A 273 -6.02 -3.19 7.34
CA LEU A 273 -4.76 -2.42 7.44
C LEU A 273 -3.69 -3.09 8.29
N VAL A 274 -4.04 -4.13 9.05
CA VAL A 274 -3.09 -4.86 9.92
C VAL A 274 -2.22 -5.76 9.07
N ILE A 275 -0.94 -5.42 8.97
CA ILE A 275 0.06 -6.16 8.21
C ILE A 275 1.23 -6.46 9.15
N GLY A 276 1.55 -7.73 9.36
CA GLY A 276 2.70 -8.11 10.19
C GLY A 276 4.01 -8.05 9.42
N SER A 277 5.13 -8.06 10.15
CA SER A 277 6.48 -8.05 9.57
C SER A 277 6.67 -9.21 8.58
N GLY A 278 6.26 -10.43 8.93
CA GLY A 278 6.39 -11.58 8.02
C GLY A 278 5.66 -11.41 6.68
N ILE A 279 4.54 -10.66 6.65
CA ILE A 279 3.85 -10.32 5.39
C ILE A 279 4.65 -9.27 4.60
N LEU A 280 5.20 -8.25 5.27
CA LEU A 280 6.03 -7.24 4.63
C LEU A 280 7.36 -7.80 4.12
N ASP A 281 8.00 -8.68 4.88
CA ASP A 281 9.26 -9.33 4.52
C ASP A 281 9.04 -10.17 3.27
N GLN A 282 7.99 -11.00 3.27
CA GLN A 282 7.59 -11.76 2.09
C GLN A 282 7.32 -10.82 0.91
N PHE A 283 6.56 -9.73 1.14
CA PHE A 283 6.26 -8.73 0.12
C PHE A 283 7.50 -8.16 -0.57
N LEU A 284 8.48 -7.73 0.23
CA LEU A 284 9.70 -7.10 -0.26
C LEU A 284 10.63 -8.10 -0.95
N GLN A 285 10.84 -9.26 -0.33
CA GLN A 285 11.74 -10.31 -0.80
C GLN A 285 11.22 -11.02 -2.06
N LYS A 286 9.90 -11.01 -2.29
CA LYS A 286 9.27 -11.72 -3.41
C LYS A 286 8.58 -10.76 -4.38
N GLN A 287 7.43 -10.21 -4.01
CA GLN A 287 6.56 -9.51 -4.96
C GLN A 287 7.18 -8.21 -5.47
N TRP A 288 7.74 -7.39 -4.59
CA TRP A 288 8.41 -6.14 -4.96
C TRP A 288 9.66 -6.41 -5.81
N LEU A 289 10.52 -7.34 -5.36
CA LEU A 289 11.71 -7.77 -6.08
C LEU A 289 11.36 -8.26 -7.49
N ARG A 290 10.32 -9.10 -7.61
CA ARG A 290 9.84 -9.65 -8.89
C ARG A 290 9.34 -8.54 -9.81
N LEU A 291 8.54 -7.60 -9.30
CA LEU A 291 8.10 -6.44 -10.07
C LEU A 291 9.29 -5.67 -10.63
N ARG A 292 10.26 -5.36 -9.77
CA ARG A 292 11.42 -4.56 -10.13
C ARG A 292 12.25 -5.23 -11.22
N THR A 293 12.60 -6.49 -11.01
CA THR A 293 13.38 -7.28 -11.99
C THR A 293 12.60 -7.46 -13.31
N PHE A 294 11.29 -7.74 -13.25
CA PHE A 294 10.47 -7.88 -14.45
C PHE A 294 10.44 -6.59 -15.28
N CYS A 295 10.28 -5.43 -14.64
CA CYS A 295 10.28 -4.15 -15.31
C CYS A 295 11.64 -3.84 -15.95
N GLN A 296 12.75 -4.06 -15.24
CA GLN A 296 14.11 -3.87 -15.78
C GLN A 296 14.41 -4.77 -16.99
N GLU A 297 13.88 -6.00 -17.01
CA GLU A 297 14.14 -6.96 -18.09
C GLU A 297 13.23 -6.75 -19.31
N LYS A 298 11.98 -6.33 -19.10
CA LYS A 298 10.92 -6.40 -20.12
C LYS A 298 10.41 -5.04 -20.59
N ILE A 299 10.49 -4.01 -19.77
CA ILE A 299 10.02 -2.67 -20.16
C ILE A 299 11.17 -1.97 -20.88
N PRO A 300 10.94 -1.44 -22.11
CA PRO A 300 11.94 -0.65 -22.80
C PRO A 300 12.34 0.54 -21.94
N ASN A 301 13.64 0.89 -21.89
CA ASN A 301 14.10 2.13 -21.27
C ASN A 301 13.50 3.32 -22.04
N VAL A 302 12.32 3.77 -21.63
CA VAL A 302 11.70 4.98 -22.17
C VAL A 302 12.22 6.15 -21.34
N ASP A 303 12.94 7.06 -21.99
CA ASP A 303 13.32 8.35 -21.39
C ASP A 303 12.04 9.12 -21.01
N ILE A 304 11.72 9.12 -19.71
CA ILE A 304 10.55 9.77 -19.11
C ILE A 304 10.63 11.31 -19.26
N SER A 305 11.79 11.85 -19.64
CA SER A 305 12.03 13.28 -19.88
C SER A 305 11.28 13.87 -21.10
N LYS A 306 10.63 13.06 -21.93
CA LYS A 306 9.95 13.52 -23.17
C LYS A 306 8.42 13.54 -23.11
N SER A 307 7.80 13.28 -21.96
CA SER A 307 6.35 13.37 -21.78
C SER A 307 5.98 14.43 -20.73
N ASN A 308 6.36 15.68 -21.03
CA ASN A 308 5.90 16.89 -20.35
C ASN A 308 4.63 17.43 -21.02
#